data_AF-A0A2K3K1S8-F1
#
_entry.id   AF-A0A2K3K1S8-F1
#
_cell.length_a   1.000
_cell.length_b   1.000
_cell.length_c   1.000
_cell.angle_alpha   90.00
_cell.angle_beta   90.00
_cell.angle_gamma   90.00
#
_symmetry.space_group_name_H-M   'P 1'
#
loop_
_entity.id
_entity.type
_entity.pdbx_description
1 polymer ?
#
loop_
_entity_poly.entity_id
_entity_poly.type
_entity_poly.pdbx_seq_one_letter_code
_entity_poly.pdbx_strand_id
1 'polypeptide(L)'
;NRGKLPEIYARVIGQYIGDTVFLQDINENQIQVAVLKKNNSEIYLTHGWSRLRDFYNINAGAWITLLLISPFVFFIRVRYITGMEITYPHKTPPYKLMLEKPFLEATSNGPIPYFVLPKVFSHSLEKTLTIPDVQTGTLTLYWRGFCQNALPNEETQLRLIDWLGNTWNHCDLKFVNSPYISCKISGQWGDVCKVHNLAKDVIVKFGVTEASNNRTIYFKLAPFIGVRTTLHAPSTSSN
;
A
#
# COMPACT_ATOMS: atom_id res chain seq x y z
N ASN A 1 14.15 20.75 -7.07
CA ASN A 1 14.11 20.13 -5.72
C ASN A 1 13.58 18.71 -5.81
N ARG A 2 14.19 17.77 -5.07
CA ARG A 2 13.80 16.35 -4.98
C ARG A 2 13.28 16.08 -3.55
N GLY A 3 12.30 15.20 -3.39
CA GLY A 3 11.86 14.74 -2.07
C GLY A 3 12.63 13.49 -1.69
N LYS A 4 13.36 13.49 -0.57
CA LYS A 4 14.04 12.28 -0.07
C LYS A 4 13.08 11.52 0.85
N LEU A 5 12.90 10.23 0.60
CA LEU A 5 12.16 9.38 1.54
C LEU A 5 13.03 9.09 2.78
N PRO A 6 12.44 9.06 3.99
CA PRO A 6 13.21 8.67 5.17
C PRO A 6 13.78 7.27 5.02
N GLU A 7 14.98 7.07 5.52
CA GLU A 7 15.77 5.86 5.27
C GLU A 7 15.06 4.58 5.69
N ILE A 8 14.39 4.61 6.85
CA ILE A 8 13.63 3.46 7.36
C ILE A 8 12.51 3.04 6.41
N TYR A 9 11.84 3.99 5.76
CA TYR A 9 10.82 3.69 4.76
C TYR A 9 11.44 3.19 3.47
N ALA A 10 12.54 3.82 3.02
CA ALA A 10 13.24 3.41 1.82
C ALA A 10 13.67 1.93 1.89
N ARG A 11 14.22 1.49 3.03
CA ARG A 11 14.63 0.09 3.25
C ARG A 11 13.47 -0.90 3.14
N VAL A 12 12.28 -0.50 3.61
CA VAL A 12 11.09 -1.37 3.60
C VAL A 12 10.47 -1.46 2.21
N ILE A 13 10.39 -0.33 1.50
CA ILE A 13 9.60 -0.24 0.27
C ILE A 13 10.46 -0.29 -1.00
N GLY A 14 11.78 -0.15 -0.89
CA GLY A 14 12.67 0.12 -2.02
C GLY A 14 12.72 -0.96 -3.07
N GLN A 15 12.62 -2.22 -2.65
CA GLN A 15 12.54 -3.35 -3.57
C GLN A 15 11.19 -3.45 -4.29
N TYR A 16 10.14 -2.81 -3.77
CA TYR A 16 8.78 -2.94 -4.29
C TYR A 16 8.32 -1.72 -5.08
N ILE A 17 8.78 -0.51 -4.73
CA ILE A 17 8.33 0.75 -5.34
C ILE A 17 8.72 0.80 -6.83
N GLY A 18 7.80 1.23 -7.70
CA GLY A 18 8.10 1.37 -9.14
C GLY A 18 9.02 2.55 -9.45
N ASP A 19 9.45 2.66 -10.71
CA ASP A 19 10.22 3.81 -11.21
C ASP A 19 9.39 5.10 -11.27
N THR A 20 8.06 4.97 -11.18
CA THR A 20 7.14 6.09 -10.98
C THR A 20 6.05 5.70 -9.99
N VAL A 21 5.52 6.69 -9.27
CA VAL A 21 4.39 6.55 -8.35
C VAL A 21 3.43 7.72 -8.50
N PHE A 22 2.18 7.53 -8.10
CA PHE A 22 1.18 8.57 -7.96
C PHE A 22 1.15 9.06 -6.51
N LEU A 23 1.13 10.37 -6.36
CA LEU A 23 0.78 11.04 -5.13
C LEU A 23 -0.70 11.41 -5.22
N GLN A 24 -1.52 10.83 -4.34
CA GLN A 24 -2.97 10.97 -4.35
C GLN A 24 -3.46 11.69 -3.09
N ASP A 25 -4.26 12.73 -3.24
CA ASP A 25 -4.88 13.42 -2.10
C ASP A 25 -6.30 12.93 -1.77
N ILE A 26 -6.94 13.58 -0.79
CA ILE A 26 -8.30 13.26 -0.33
C ILE A 26 -9.39 13.51 -1.38
N ASN A 27 -9.14 14.41 -2.34
CA ASN A 27 -10.05 14.71 -3.44
C ASN A 27 -9.76 13.83 -4.67
N GLU A 28 -8.93 12.80 -4.50
CA GLU A 28 -8.52 11.87 -5.55
C GLU A 28 -7.71 12.50 -6.69
N ASN A 29 -7.15 13.70 -6.50
CA ASN A 29 -6.21 14.25 -7.46
C ASN A 29 -4.94 13.40 -7.43
N GLN A 30 -4.40 13.08 -8.60
CA GLN A 30 -3.22 12.27 -8.76
C GLN A 30 -2.11 13.03 -9.47
N ILE A 31 -0.92 13.02 -8.90
CA ILE A 31 0.29 13.57 -9.51
C ILE A 31 1.30 12.44 -9.66
N GLN A 32 1.65 12.11 -10.90
CA GLN A 32 2.69 11.14 -11.17
C GLN A 32 4.07 11.76 -10.91
N VAL A 33 4.90 11.06 -10.16
CA VAL A 33 6.27 11.45 -9.83
C VAL A 33 7.25 10.32 -10.12
N ALA A 34 8.43 10.68 -10.60
CA ALA A 34 9.49 9.72 -10.88
C ALA A 34 10.27 9.37 -9.61
N VAL A 35 10.64 8.10 -9.48
CA VAL A 35 11.39 7.55 -8.36
C VAL A 35 12.82 7.27 -8.82
N LEU A 36 13.78 7.87 -8.13
CA LEU A 36 15.20 7.59 -8.31
C LEU A 36 15.69 6.77 -7.12
N LYS A 37 16.13 5.53 -7.40
CA LYS A 37 16.75 4.64 -6.42
C LYS A 37 18.26 4.69 -6.61
N LYS A 38 19.00 5.17 -5.61
CA LYS A 38 20.48 5.06 -5.61
C LYS A 38 20.92 3.72 -5.00
N ASN A 39 20.24 3.30 -3.95
CA ASN A 39 20.40 2.03 -3.25
C ASN A 39 19.11 1.76 -2.44
N ASN A 40 19.07 0.66 -1.67
CA ASN A 40 17.89 0.26 -0.90
C ASN A 40 17.51 1.25 0.23
N SER A 41 18.40 2.15 0.64
CA SER A 41 18.16 3.13 1.71
C SER A 41 18.01 4.57 1.21
N GLU A 42 18.27 4.81 -0.08
CA GLU A 42 18.26 6.13 -0.70
C GLU A 42 17.32 6.18 -1.89
N ILE A 43 16.08 6.59 -1.59
CA ILE A 43 15.01 6.76 -2.57
C ILE A 43 14.58 8.22 -2.61
N TYR A 44 14.50 8.75 -3.83
CA TYR A 44 14.14 10.14 -4.09
C TYR A 44 12.93 10.22 -5.02
N LEU A 45 11.96 11.06 -4.68
CA LEU A 45 10.92 11.54 -5.57
C LEU A 45 11.48 12.74 -6.35
N THR A 46 11.47 12.66 -7.68
CA THR A 46 12.22 13.57 -8.55
C THR A 46 11.30 14.36 -9.48
N HIS A 47 11.24 14.02 -10.76
CA HIS A 47 10.36 14.67 -11.72
C HIS A 47 8.90 14.57 -11.24
N GLY A 48 8.14 15.65 -11.40
CA GLY A 48 6.79 15.77 -10.86
C GLY A 48 6.72 16.19 -9.38
N TRP A 49 7.77 16.00 -8.58
CA TRP A 49 7.77 16.39 -7.15
C TRP A 49 7.55 17.89 -6.96
N SER A 50 8.27 18.73 -7.70
CA SER A 50 8.11 20.18 -7.61
C SER A 50 6.74 20.68 -8.06
N ARG A 51 5.98 19.90 -8.85
CA ARG A 51 4.62 20.27 -9.30
C ARG A 51 3.63 20.34 -8.14
N LEU A 52 3.90 19.63 -7.04
CA LEU A 52 3.10 19.73 -5.80
C LEU A 52 2.99 21.18 -5.32
N ARG A 53 4.09 21.94 -5.44
CA ARG A 53 4.14 23.34 -5.03
C ARG A 53 3.09 24.16 -5.77
N ASP A 54 3.10 24.07 -7.09
CA ASP A 54 2.24 24.88 -7.95
C ASP A 54 0.79 24.39 -7.88
N PHE A 55 0.58 23.07 -7.84
CA PHE A 55 -0.74 22.47 -7.76
C PHE A 55 -1.49 22.78 -6.45
N TYR A 56 -0.76 22.80 -5.32
CA TYR A 56 -1.32 23.09 -4.00
C TYR A 56 -1.09 24.53 -3.52
N ASN A 57 -0.58 25.40 -4.39
CA ASN A 57 -0.30 26.81 -4.08
C ASN A 57 0.58 27.00 -2.81
N ILE A 58 1.68 26.24 -2.73
CA ILE A 58 2.60 26.23 -1.58
C ILE A 58 3.66 27.32 -1.78
N ASN A 59 3.54 28.44 -1.07
CA ASN A 59 4.44 29.59 -1.24
C ASN A 59 5.65 29.60 -0.27
N ALA A 60 5.45 29.22 0.98
CA ALA A 60 6.47 29.29 2.05
C ALA A 60 7.01 27.91 2.50
N GLY A 61 6.74 26.88 1.71
CA GLY A 61 7.00 25.48 2.08
C GLY A 61 5.79 24.80 2.75
N ALA A 62 5.88 23.48 2.90
CA ALA A 62 4.81 22.66 3.46
C ALA A 62 5.37 21.37 4.05
N TRP A 63 4.65 20.81 5.02
CA TRP A 63 4.84 19.46 5.51
C TRP A 63 4.01 18.50 4.66
N ILE A 64 4.64 17.45 4.15
CA ILE A 64 3.97 16.40 3.40
C ILE A 64 4.07 15.09 4.18
N THR A 65 2.91 14.53 4.50
CA THR A 65 2.80 13.16 5.02
C THR A 65 2.57 12.22 3.85
N LEU A 66 3.42 11.21 3.71
CA LEU A 66 3.27 10.15 2.72
C LEU A 66 2.78 8.89 3.42
N LEU A 67 1.66 8.35 2.95
CA LEU A 67 1.11 7.07 3.38
C LEU A 67 1.16 6.11 2.19
N LEU A 68 1.95 5.04 2.28
CA LEU A 68 2.00 4.03 1.23
C LEU A 68 0.66 3.29 1.18
N ILE A 69 -0.03 3.37 0.04
CA ILE A 69 -1.25 2.61 -0.24
C ILE A 69 -0.89 1.37 -1.06
N SER A 70 -0.08 1.58 -2.09
CA SER A 70 0.49 0.57 -2.97
C SER A 70 1.88 1.02 -3.43
N PRO A 71 2.70 0.17 -4.07
CA PRO A 71 3.98 0.56 -4.65
C PRO A 71 3.89 1.60 -5.75
N PHE A 72 2.68 1.86 -6.23
CA PHE A 72 2.39 2.83 -7.27
C PHE A 72 1.64 4.04 -6.72
N VAL A 73 1.18 4.03 -5.46
CA VAL A 73 0.34 5.11 -4.92
C VAL A 73 0.72 5.41 -3.47
N PHE A 74 1.11 6.66 -3.24
CA PHE A 74 1.12 7.26 -1.92
C PHE A 74 -0.12 8.11 -1.75
N PHE A 75 -0.87 7.88 -0.69
CA PHE A 75 -1.81 8.87 -0.20
C PHE A 75 -1.03 10.00 0.49
N ILE A 76 -1.35 11.25 0.15
CA ILE A 76 -0.66 12.41 0.68
C ILE A 76 -1.58 13.28 1.52
N ARG A 77 -1.03 13.78 2.63
CA ARG A 77 -1.59 14.93 3.34
C ARG A 77 -0.60 16.06 3.35
N VAL A 78 -1.06 17.24 2.96
CA VAL A 78 -0.22 18.43 2.87
C VAL A 78 -0.69 19.43 3.92
N ARG A 79 0.25 19.97 4.68
CA ARG A 79 0.02 21.01 5.68
C ARG A 79 0.94 22.18 5.40
N TYR A 80 0.45 23.39 5.60
CA TYR A 80 1.33 24.56 5.65
C TYR A 80 2.36 24.39 6.77
N ILE A 81 3.44 25.18 6.71
CA ILE A 81 4.48 25.18 7.76
C ILE A 81 3.91 25.42 9.17
N THR A 82 2.76 26.10 9.28
CA THR A 82 2.01 26.33 10.52
C THR A 82 1.33 25.09 11.09
N GLY A 83 1.32 23.98 10.34
CA GLY A 83 0.66 22.73 10.70
C GLY A 83 -0.81 22.63 10.28
N MET A 84 -1.40 23.69 9.72
CA MET A 84 -2.77 23.65 9.19
C MET A 84 -2.82 22.88 7.87
N GLU A 85 -3.82 22.01 7.72
CA GLU A 85 -4.04 21.27 6.47
C GLU A 85 -4.48 22.22 5.34
N ILE A 86 -3.93 21.99 4.15
CA ILE A 86 -4.26 22.82 2.99
C ILE A 86 -5.67 22.51 2.49
N THR A 87 -6.25 23.46 1.75
CA THR A 87 -7.44 23.19 0.95
C THR A 87 -7.02 22.53 -0.36
N TYR A 88 -7.37 21.26 -0.52
CA TYR A 88 -7.08 20.52 -1.74
C TYR A 88 -7.95 21.02 -2.90
N PRO A 89 -7.41 21.20 -4.11
CA PRO A 89 -8.20 21.50 -5.30
C PRO A 89 -9.29 20.45 -5.50
N HIS A 90 -10.49 20.87 -5.90
CA HIS A 90 -11.61 19.97 -6.16
C HIS A 90 -12.13 20.19 -7.58
N LYS A 91 -12.28 19.10 -8.33
CA LYS A 91 -12.83 19.10 -9.69
C LYS A 91 -13.42 17.72 -10.00
N THR A 92 -14.44 17.71 -10.87
CA THR A 92 -15.04 16.49 -11.40
C THR A 92 -14.87 16.47 -12.93
N PRO A 93 -14.09 15.55 -13.51
CA PRO A 93 -13.28 14.51 -12.85
C PRO A 93 -12.05 15.08 -12.11
N PRO A 94 -11.50 14.34 -11.13
CA PRO A 94 -10.29 14.75 -10.41
C PRO A 94 -9.09 14.98 -11.33
N TYR A 95 -8.15 15.80 -10.89
CA TYR A 95 -6.95 16.09 -11.67
C TYR A 95 -6.05 14.86 -11.78
N LYS A 96 -5.50 14.61 -12.98
CA LYS A 96 -4.47 13.60 -13.24
C LYS A 96 -3.28 14.23 -13.95
N LEU A 97 -2.27 14.60 -13.19
CA LEU A 97 -1.04 15.21 -13.69
C LEU A 97 -0.04 14.11 -14.01
N MET A 98 0.04 13.74 -15.29
CA MET A 98 0.98 12.72 -15.77
C MET A 98 2.36 13.32 -16.04
N LEU A 99 3.39 12.48 -15.95
CA LEU A 99 4.69 12.81 -16.53
C LEU A 99 4.61 12.72 -18.06
N GLU A 100 5.36 13.56 -18.77
CA GLU A 100 5.51 13.47 -20.22
C GLU A 100 6.36 12.22 -20.58
N LYS A 101 5.95 11.39 -21.56
CA LYS A 101 6.63 10.13 -21.94
C LYS A 101 7.86 10.37 -22.86
N PRO A 102 8.91 9.52 -22.83
CA PRO A 102 9.48 8.85 -21.66
C PRO A 102 11.02 8.93 -21.59
N PHE A 103 11.58 9.03 -20.37
CA PHE A 103 12.95 8.59 -20.08
C PHE A 103 12.93 7.06 -19.90
N LEU A 104 13.18 6.34 -20.99
CA LEU A 104 13.49 4.91 -20.99
C LEU A 104 14.99 4.73 -20.75
N GLU A 105 15.38 4.26 -19.57
CA GLU A 105 16.42 3.22 -19.41
C GLU A 105 16.15 2.50 -18.07
N ALA A 106 15.09 1.68 -18.06
CA ALA A 106 14.96 0.62 -17.06
C ALA A 106 14.63 -0.65 -17.84
N THR A 107 15.65 -1.51 -17.98
CA THR A 107 15.52 -2.87 -18.49
C THR A 107 14.66 -3.69 -17.54
N SER A 108 13.35 -3.68 -17.76
CA SER A 108 12.44 -4.76 -17.35
C SER A 108 11.23 -4.70 -18.27
N ASN A 109 11.23 -5.58 -19.28
CA ASN A 109 10.21 -5.64 -20.32
C ASN A 109 8.86 -6.08 -19.76
N GLY A 110 8.00 -5.10 -19.44
CA GLY A 110 6.57 -5.31 -19.24
C GLY A 110 5.89 -4.08 -18.64
N PRO A 111 4.82 -3.54 -19.24
CA PRO A 111 3.99 -2.56 -18.55
C PRO A 111 3.33 -3.25 -17.36
N ILE A 112 3.74 -2.90 -16.14
CA ILE A 112 3.06 -3.36 -14.93
C ILE A 112 1.66 -2.70 -14.94
N PRO A 113 0.56 -3.48 -14.91
CA PRO A 113 -0.79 -2.92 -15.02
C PRO A 113 -1.06 -1.95 -13.86
N TYR A 114 -1.62 -0.78 -14.17
CA TYR A 114 -2.13 0.16 -13.18
C TYR A 114 -3.23 -0.53 -12.36
N PHE A 115 -2.90 -1.02 -11.17
CA PHE A 115 -3.84 -1.68 -10.27
C PHE A 115 -4.53 -0.66 -9.37
N VAL A 116 -5.85 -0.57 -9.49
CA VAL A 116 -6.70 0.22 -8.60
C VAL A 116 -7.33 -0.73 -7.58
N LEU A 117 -6.95 -0.59 -6.31
CA LEU A 117 -7.64 -1.29 -5.23
C LEU A 117 -9.13 -0.87 -5.19
N PRO A 118 -10.06 -1.80 -4.94
CA PRO A 118 -11.45 -1.43 -4.67
C PRO A 118 -11.53 -0.42 -3.52
N LYS A 119 -12.40 0.57 -3.69
CA LYS A 119 -12.63 1.64 -2.70
C LYS A 119 -13.64 1.25 -1.63
N VAL A 120 -14.51 0.29 -1.94
CA VAL A 120 -15.61 -0.15 -1.08
C VAL A 120 -15.49 -1.66 -0.89
N PHE A 121 -15.53 -2.08 0.37
CA PHE A 121 -15.52 -3.48 0.76
C PHE A 121 -16.79 -3.78 1.55
N SER A 122 -17.51 -4.83 1.17
CA SER A 122 -18.72 -5.28 1.88
C SER A 122 -18.36 -5.91 3.23
N HIS A 123 -17.24 -6.64 3.27
CA HIS A 123 -16.69 -7.22 4.49
C HIS A 123 -15.18 -7.01 4.57
N SER A 124 -14.66 -6.86 5.78
CA SER A 124 -13.23 -6.76 6.04
C SER A 124 -12.83 -7.47 7.34
N LEU A 125 -11.57 -7.89 7.42
CA LEU A 125 -10.98 -8.56 8.58
C LEU A 125 -9.55 -8.09 8.78
N GLU A 126 -9.18 -7.83 10.03
CA GLU A 126 -7.78 -7.65 10.42
C GLU A 126 -7.28 -8.91 11.12
N LYS A 127 -6.12 -9.40 10.69
CA LYS A 127 -5.47 -10.58 11.25
C LYS A 127 -4.02 -10.26 11.56
N THR A 128 -3.64 -10.42 12.82
CA THR A 128 -2.23 -10.50 13.23
C THR A 128 -1.70 -11.87 12.85
N LEU A 129 -0.66 -11.94 12.04
CA LEU A 129 -0.05 -13.19 11.59
C LEU A 129 0.68 -13.89 12.73
N THR A 130 0.45 -15.18 12.85
CA THR A 130 1.13 -16.06 13.80
C THR A 130 2.32 -16.76 13.14
N ILE A 131 3.14 -17.45 13.93
CA ILE A 131 4.27 -18.23 13.41
C ILE A 131 3.79 -19.28 12.38
N PRO A 132 2.74 -20.09 12.64
CA PRO A 132 2.22 -21.02 11.65
C PRO A 132 1.75 -20.33 10.35
N ASP A 133 1.10 -19.17 10.45
CA ASP A 133 0.58 -18.45 9.29
C ASP A 133 1.67 -18.14 8.25
N VAL A 134 2.90 -17.93 8.71
CA VAL A 134 4.05 -17.59 7.86
C VAL A 134 4.92 -18.80 7.55
N GLN A 135 5.35 -19.56 8.56
CA GLN A 135 6.33 -20.63 8.38
C GLN A 135 5.78 -21.82 7.60
N THR A 136 4.50 -22.15 7.80
CA THR A 136 3.87 -23.27 7.10
C THR A 136 3.28 -22.85 5.75
N GLY A 137 3.29 -21.56 5.43
CA GLY A 137 2.59 -21.03 4.27
C GLY A 137 1.08 -21.29 4.29
N THR A 138 0.49 -21.42 5.48
CA THR A 138 -0.95 -21.68 5.65
C THR A 138 -1.57 -20.66 6.59
N LEU A 139 -2.36 -19.74 6.05
CA LEU A 139 -3.11 -18.75 6.82
C LEU A 139 -4.32 -19.39 7.50
N THR A 140 -4.44 -19.26 8.81
CA THR A 140 -5.60 -19.76 9.56
C THR A 140 -6.50 -18.61 10.00
N LEU A 141 -7.78 -18.66 9.58
CA LEU A 141 -8.79 -17.67 9.93
C LEU A 141 -9.95 -18.33 10.70
N TYR A 142 -10.51 -17.60 11.66
CA TYR A 142 -11.71 -18.04 12.37
C TYR A 142 -12.90 -18.02 11.41
N TRP A 143 -13.74 -19.07 11.42
CA TRP A 143 -14.83 -19.17 10.44
C TRP A 143 -15.94 -18.16 10.69
N ARG A 144 -16.35 -17.95 11.95
CA ARG A 144 -17.49 -17.05 12.20
C ARG A 144 -17.13 -15.58 11.92
N GLY A 145 -18.15 -14.81 11.54
CA GLY A 145 -18.00 -13.39 11.23
C GLY A 145 -17.55 -13.21 9.78
N PHE A 146 -16.34 -12.68 9.57
CA PHE A 146 -15.85 -12.37 8.22
C PHE A 146 -15.93 -13.57 7.28
N CYS A 147 -15.31 -14.71 7.61
CA CYS A 147 -15.22 -15.84 6.68
C CYS A 147 -16.60 -16.40 6.34
N GLN A 148 -17.47 -16.60 7.34
CA GLN A 148 -18.83 -17.09 7.18
C GLN A 148 -19.69 -16.18 6.28
N ASN A 149 -19.54 -14.86 6.42
CA ASN A 149 -20.34 -13.91 5.65
C ASN A 149 -19.77 -13.71 4.24
N ALA A 150 -18.44 -13.64 4.13
CA ALA A 150 -17.74 -13.20 2.93
C ALA A 150 -17.38 -14.34 1.97
N LEU A 151 -16.95 -15.49 2.48
CA LEU A 151 -16.25 -16.52 1.71
C LEU A 151 -17.19 -17.65 1.26
N PRO A 152 -16.79 -18.46 0.27
CA PRO A 152 -17.49 -19.69 -0.09
C PRO A 152 -17.59 -20.63 1.09
N ASN A 153 -18.72 -21.34 1.21
CA ASN A 153 -18.99 -22.34 2.25
C ASN A 153 -18.53 -23.75 1.86
N GLU A 154 -17.81 -23.88 0.74
CA GLU A 154 -17.26 -25.11 0.19
C GLU A 154 -15.76 -24.96 -0.07
N GLU A 155 -15.03 -26.07 -0.06
CA GLU A 155 -13.60 -26.05 -0.36
C GLU A 155 -13.38 -25.63 -1.82
N THR A 156 -12.52 -24.64 -2.06
CA THR A 156 -12.36 -24.05 -3.38
C THR A 156 -11.03 -23.33 -3.54
N GLN A 157 -10.74 -22.89 -4.77
CA GLN A 157 -9.63 -22.00 -5.06
C GLN A 157 -10.06 -20.54 -4.88
N LEU A 158 -9.25 -19.81 -4.14
CA LEU A 158 -9.36 -18.37 -3.98
C LEU A 158 -8.30 -17.66 -4.82
N ARG A 159 -8.67 -16.48 -5.29
CA ARG A 159 -7.74 -15.47 -5.81
C ARG A 159 -7.45 -14.46 -4.71
N LEU A 160 -6.18 -14.30 -4.36
CA LEU A 160 -5.75 -13.20 -3.51
C LEU A 160 -5.13 -12.11 -4.39
N ILE A 161 -5.46 -10.85 -4.10
CA ILE A 161 -4.85 -9.69 -4.75
C ILE A 161 -4.22 -8.82 -3.68
N ASP A 162 -2.90 -8.66 -3.76
CA ASP A 162 -2.16 -7.88 -2.77
C ASP A 162 -2.24 -6.37 -3.04
N TRP A 163 -1.65 -5.59 -2.14
CA TRP A 163 -1.65 -4.14 -2.26
C TRP A 163 -0.73 -3.63 -3.37
N LEU A 164 0.07 -4.48 -3.99
CA LEU A 164 0.85 -4.15 -5.20
C LEU A 164 0.07 -4.41 -6.49
N GLY A 165 -1.06 -5.13 -6.40
CA GLY A 165 -1.80 -5.63 -7.56
C GLY A 165 -1.30 -6.97 -8.09
N ASN A 166 -0.38 -7.64 -7.40
CA ASN A 166 -0.05 -9.01 -7.79
C ASN A 166 -1.24 -9.90 -7.49
N THR A 167 -1.52 -10.78 -8.44
CA THR A 167 -2.64 -11.71 -8.38
C THR A 167 -2.12 -13.12 -8.12
N TRP A 168 -2.63 -13.73 -7.05
CA TRP A 168 -2.28 -15.05 -6.57
C TRP A 168 -3.51 -15.95 -6.76
N ASN A 169 -3.55 -16.71 -7.86
CA ASN A 169 -4.75 -17.44 -8.30
C ASN A 169 -4.91 -18.84 -7.69
N HIS A 170 -3.88 -19.35 -7.00
CA HIS A 170 -3.83 -20.73 -6.53
C HIS A 170 -3.72 -20.78 -5.01
N CYS A 171 -4.75 -20.28 -4.33
CA CYS A 171 -4.86 -20.33 -2.87
C CYS A 171 -6.01 -21.25 -2.45
N ASP A 172 -5.69 -22.40 -1.85
CA ASP A 172 -6.69 -23.39 -1.45
C ASP A 172 -7.41 -22.96 -0.18
N LEU A 173 -8.74 -22.84 -0.22
CA LEU A 173 -9.59 -22.71 0.96
C LEU A 173 -10.02 -24.09 1.43
N LYS A 174 -9.64 -24.45 2.67
CA LYS A 174 -10.02 -25.70 3.33
C LYS A 174 -10.63 -25.46 4.70
N PHE A 175 -11.51 -26.35 5.14
CA PHE A 175 -12.15 -26.26 6.45
C PHE A 175 -11.46 -27.17 7.46
N VAL A 176 -11.28 -26.67 8.68
CA VAL A 176 -10.74 -27.46 9.79
C VAL A 176 -11.67 -27.36 10.99
N ASN A 177 -12.10 -28.53 11.47
CA ASN A 177 -12.92 -28.68 12.65
C ASN A 177 -12.05 -29.20 13.80
N SER A 178 -11.50 -28.31 14.64
CA SER A 178 -11.09 -28.59 16.04
C SER A 178 -10.23 -27.43 16.61
N PRO A 179 -10.47 -26.91 17.83
CA PRO A 179 -11.69 -26.95 18.65
C PRO A 179 -12.75 -25.93 18.20
N TYR A 180 -12.45 -25.10 17.21
CA TYR A 180 -13.40 -24.18 16.58
C TYR A 180 -13.40 -24.39 15.07
N ILE A 181 -14.53 -24.09 14.41
CA ILE A 181 -14.59 -24.08 12.95
C ILE A 181 -13.69 -22.94 12.48
N SER A 182 -12.64 -23.31 11.76
CA SER A 182 -11.69 -22.39 11.13
C SER A 182 -11.57 -22.74 9.66
N CYS A 183 -11.13 -21.78 8.85
CA CYS A 183 -10.69 -22.07 7.51
C CYS A 183 -9.18 -21.83 7.39
N LYS A 184 -8.56 -22.60 6.52
CA LYS A 184 -7.16 -22.49 6.15
C LYS A 184 -7.07 -22.05 4.71
N ILE A 185 -6.21 -21.07 4.45
CA ILE A 185 -5.85 -20.64 3.11
C ILE A 185 -4.38 -21.03 2.89
N SER A 186 -4.13 -22.01 2.02
CA SER A 186 -2.80 -22.52 1.69
C SER A 186 -2.45 -22.25 0.22
N GLY A 187 -1.46 -22.96 -0.33
CA GLY A 187 -1.01 -22.77 -1.71
C GLY A 187 -0.11 -21.54 -1.82
N GLN A 188 -0.45 -20.62 -2.72
CA GLN A 188 0.33 -19.42 -2.99
C GLN A 188 0.41 -18.42 -1.82
N TRP A 189 -0.31 -18.64 -0.72
CA TRP A 189 -0.09 -17.87 0.50
C TRP A 189 1.36 -18.00 1.02
N GLY A 190 2.00 -19.17 0.88
CA GLY A 190 3.41 -19.34 1.22
C GLY A 190 4.33 -18.46 0.36
N ASP A 191 4.00 -18.29 -0.93
CA ASP A 191 4.76 -17.43 -1.83
C ASP A 191 4.52 -15.95 -1.52
N VAL A 192 3.29 -15.56 -1.18
CA VAL A 192 2.96 -14.23 -0.63
C VAL A 192 3.86 -13.92 0.57
N CYS A 193 3.97 -14.85 1.53
CA CYS A 193 4.83 -14.65 2.70
C CYS A 193 6.30 -14.44 2.33
N LYS A 194 6.83 -15.22 1.38
CA LYS A 194 8.23 -15.10 0.93
C LYS A 194 8.48 -13.81 0.16
N VAL A 195 7.64 -13.53 -0.84
CA VAL A 195 7.79 -12.38 -1.73
C VAL A 195 7.67 -11.06 -0.98
N HIS A 196 6.77 -10.99 0.00
CA HIS A 196 6.57 -9.78 0.80
C HIS A 196 7.35 -9.76 2.12
N ASN A 197 8.15 -10.80 2.39
CA ASN A 197 8.88 -10.99 3.64
C ASN A 197 7.99 -10.81 4.89
N LEU A 198 6.80 -11.44 4.85
CA LEU A 198 5.86 -11.38 5.97
C LEU A 198 6.43 -12.13 7.17
N ALA A 199 6.18 -11.61 8.36
CA ALA A 199 6.66 -12.18 9.61
C ALA A 199 5.53 -12.29 10.63
N LYS A 200 5.80 -13.02 11.71
CA LYS A 200 4.95 -13.03 12.91
C LYS A 200 4.67 -11.59 13.37
N ASP A 201 3.48 -11.36 13.91
CA ASP A 201 3.01 -10.10 14.49
C ASP A 201 2.73 -8.99 13.46
N VAL A 202 2.99 -9.22 12.16
CA VAL A 202 2.51 -8.37 11.07
C VAL A 202 0.98 -8.44 11.02
N ILE A 203 0.31 -7.29 10.93
CA ILE A 203 -1.15 -7.24 10.79
C ILE A 203 -1.50 -7.12 9.30
N VAL A 204 -2.39 -7.98 8.83
CA VAL A 204 -2.91 -7.98 7.46
C VAL A 204 -4.40 -7.68 7.50
N LYS A 205 -4.83 -6.70 6.70
CA LYS A 205 -6.23 -6.37 6.42
C LYS A 205 -6.67 -7.09 5.16
N PHE A 206 -7.72 -7.88 5.27
CA PHE A 206 -8.42 -8.53 4.15
C PHE A 206 -9.73 -7.79 3.87
N GLY A 207 -10.14 -7.76 2.61
CA GLY A 207 -11.38 -7.14 2.16
C GLY A 207 -11.96 -7.85 0.94
N VAL A 208 -13.29 -7.92 0.87
CA VAL A 208 -14.03 -8.45 -0.27
C VAL A 208 -15.09 -7.45 -0.74
N THR A 209 -15.44 -7.47 -2.02
CA THR A 209 -16.33 -6.47 -2.62
C THR A 209 -17.80 -6.86 -2.55
N GLU A 210 -18.13 -8.14 -2.66
CA GLU A 210 -19.51 -8.62 -2.63
C GLU A 210 -19.95 -8.99 -1.20
N ALA A 211 -21.27 -9.05 -0.99
CA ALA A 211 -21.86 -9.40 0.30
C ALA A 211 -21.65 -10.86 0.71
N SER A 212 -21.40 -11.79 -0.22
CA SER A 212 -21.13 -13.20 0.10
C SER A 212 -20.49 -13.96 -1.06
N ASN A 213 -20.01 -15.18 -0.77
CA ASN A 213 -19.45 -16.12 -1.76
C ASN A 213 -18.29 -15.55 -2.62
N ASN A 214 -17.46 -14.71 -2.03
CA ASN A 214 -16.37 -14.04 -2.71
C ASN A 214 -15.20 -15.00 -2.97
N ARG A 215 -14.86 -15.23 -4.24
CA ARG A 215 -13.65 -15.97 -4.62
C ARG A 215 -12.41 -15.09 -4.79
N THR A 216 -12.57 -13.77 -4.78
CA THR A 216 -11.47 -12.81 -4.85
C THR A 216 -11.37 -12.06 -3.52
N ILE A 217 -10.21 -12.10 -2.89
CA ILE A 217 -9.92 -11.40 -1.63
C ILE A 217 -8.79 -10.42 -1.88
N TYR A 218 -9.02 -9.16 -1.53
CA TYR A 218 -8.00 -8.12 -1.55
C TYR A 218 -7.34 -8.05 -0.18
N PHE A 219 -6.04 -7.84 -0.12
CA PHE A 219 -5.36 -7.67 1.16
C PHE A 219 -4.23 -6.64 1.14
N LYS A 220 -3.98 -6.05 2.31
CA LYS A 220 -2.91 -5.07 2.55
C LYS A 220 -2.38 -5.17 3.97
N LEU A 221 -1.21 -4.62 4.22
CA LEU A 221 -0.65 -4.53 5.57
C LEU A 221 -1.34 -3.44 6.41
N ALA A 222 -1.41 -3.65 7.73
CA ALA A 222 -2.11 -2.83 8.71
C ALA A 222 -1.23 -2.54 9.95
N PRO A 223 -1.41 -1.38 10.60
CA PRO A 223 -1.00 -0.13 9.98
C PRO A 223 0.50 -0.16 9.61
N PHE A 224 0.81 0.40 8.45
CA PHE A 224 2.10 1.05 8.24
C PHE A 224 2.30 1.99 9.44
N ILE A 225 3.29 1.72 10.30
CA ILE A 225 3.70 2.68 11.32
C ILE A 225 3.92 4.00 10.57
N GLY A 226 3.01 4.96 10.76
CA GLY A 226 3.28 6.35 10.48
C GLY A 226 4.14 6.82 11.62
N VAL A 227 5.46 6.76 11.47
CA VAL A 227 6.32 7.48 12.41
C VAL A 227 6.01 8.95 12.14
N ARG A 228 5.26 9.56 13.04
CA ARG A 228 5.16 11.01 13.14
C ARG A 228 6.51 11.49 13.65
N THR A 229 7.53 11.57 12.78
CA THR A 229 8.74 12.30 13.12
C THR A 229 8.41 13.77 13.04
N THR A 230 7.97 14.34 14.17
CA THR A 230 8.18 15.78 14.40
C THR A 230 9.68 15.95 14.55
N LEU A 231 10.37 16.33 13.48
CA LEU A 231 11.78 16.67 13.55
C LEU A 231 11.86 18.07 14.15
N HIS A 232 12.29 18.17 15.40
CA HIS A 232 12.69 19.45 15.97
C HIS A 232 13.95 19.91 15.23
N ALA A 233 13.91 21.13 14.68
CA ALA A 233 15.10 21.74 14.10
C ALA A 233 16.20 21.85 15.19
N PRO A 234 17.48 21.66 14.85
CA PRO A 234 18.55 21.95 15.79
C PRO A 234 18.47 23.43 16.19
N SER A 235 18.42 23.68 17.49
CA SER A 235 18.59 25.00 18.07
C SER A 235 19.89 25.59 17.54
N THR A 236 19.81 26.73 16.86
CA THR A 236 20.98 27.55 16.60
C THR A 236 21.46 28.09 17.95
N SER A 237 22.34 27.35 18.63
CA SER A 237 23.25 27.94 19.59
C SER A 237 24.38 28.56 18.78
N SER A 238 24.19 29.81 18.39
CA SER A 238 25.30 30.68 17.99
C SER A 238 26.09 31.03 19.24
N ASN A 239 27.41 30.83 19.15
CA ASN A 239 28.41 31.50 19.98
C ASN A 239 28.24 33.02 19.96
#